data_AF-A0A535N0K1-F1
#
_entry.id   AF-A0A535N0K1-F1
#
_cell.length_a   1.000
_cell.length_b   1.000
_cell.length_c   1.000
_cell.angle_alpha   90.00
_cell.angle_beta   90.00
_cell.angle_gamma   90.00
#
_symmetry.space_group_name_H-M   'P 1'
#
loop_
_entity.id
_entity.type
_entity.pdbx_description
1 polymer ?
#
loop_
_entity_poly.entity_id
_entity_poly.type
_entity_poly.pdbx_seq_one_letter_code
_entity_poly.pdbx_strand_id
1 'polypeptide(L)'
;MRFGTTYFVTAYGTTPDGGRGYVFRSSDGGATWGYAAGIPDAALSVAFVTASRWLQVIVPGQSLETTGAGKTWHLDASDYSQAAPITPEVVFGDASTGYATVRGSIQRTEDGGAHWIMIHTPGVSQPG
;
A
#
# COMPACT_ATOMS: atom_id res chain seq x y z
N MET A 1 -3.14 -9.42 3.09
CA MET A 1 -4.21 -8.70 3.83
C MET A 1 -5.48 -9.55 3.89
N ARG A 2 -6.28 -9.45 4.96
CA ARG A 2 -7.55 -10.20 5.13
C ARG A 2 -8.73 -9.23 5.31
N PHE A 3 -9.83 -9.50 4.61
CA PHE A 3 -11.13 -8.84 4.80
C PHE A 3 -12.23 -9.89 4.87
N GLY A 4 -12.75 -10.16 6.07
CA GLY A 4 -13.71 -11.25 6.30
C GLY A 4 -13.11 -12.62 5.94
N THR A 5 -13.66 -13.29 4.91
CA THR A 5 -13.14 -14.56 4.36
C THR A 5 -12.19 -14.37 3.17
N THR A 6 -12.05 -13.13 2.69
CA THR A 6 -11.19 -12.83 1.54
C THR A 6 -9.77 -12.53 2.00
N TYR A 7 -8.80 -13.13 1.32
CA TYR A 7 -7.37 -12.85 1.49
C TYR A 7 -6.79 -12.30 0.20
N PHE A 8 -5.84 -11.37 0.32
CA PHE A 8 -5.06 -10.82 -0.77
C PHE A 8 -3.56 -10.98 -0.48
N VAL A 9 -2.80 -11.33 -1.51
CA VAL A 9 -1.34 -11.35 -1.51
C VAL A 9 -0.82 -10.68 -2.77
N THR A 10 0.29 -9.96 -2.65
CA THR A 10 1.04 -9.46 -3.80
C THR A 10 2.07 -10.50 -4.22
N ALA A 11 2.39 -10.53 -5.51
CA ALA A 11 3.44 -11.36 -6.06
C ALA A 11 4.17 -10.61 -7.17
N TYR A 12 5.45 -10.88 -7.33
CA TYR A 12 6.25 -10.35 -8.42
C TYR A 12 6.62 -11.50 -9.36
N GLY A 13 6.35 -11.33 -10.65
CA GLY A 13 6.74 -12.25 -11.71
C GLY A 13 7.79 -11.65 -12.60
N THR A 14 8.77 -12.45 -12.99
CA THR A 14 9.78 -12.07 -14.00
C THR A 14 9.30 -12.54 -15.37
N THR A 15 9.20 -11.61 -16.32
CA THR A 15 8.90 -11.88 -17.72
C THR A 15 10.05 -11.39 -18.61
N PRO A 16 10.17 -11.88 -19.87
CA PRO A 16 11.26 -11.45 -20.76
C PRO A 16 11.30 -9.94 -21.04
N ASP A 17 10.16 -9.26 -20.95
CA ASP A 17 9.99 -7.81 -21.09
C ASP A 17 10.19 -7.03 -19.78
N GLY A 18 10.42 -7.70 -18.64
CA GLY A 18 10.72 -7.06 -17.36
C GLY A 18 9.99 -7.68 -16.16
N GLY A 19 9.96 -6.93 -15.06
CA GLY A 19 9.21 -7.31 -13.86
C GLY A 19 7.73 -6.93 -13.94
N ARG A 20 6.84 -7.79 -13.45
CA ARG A 20 5.41 -7.50 -13.31
C ARG A 20 4.91 -7.79 -11.91
N GLY A 21 4.09 -6.90 -11.36
CA GLY A 21 3.44 -7.07 -10.08
C GLY A 21 2.01 -7.59 -10.26
N TYR A 22 1.58 -8.47 -9.36
CA TYR A 22 0.28 -9.12 -9.37
C TYR A 22 -0.35 -9.11 -7.98
N VAL A 23 -1.67 -9.10 -7.94
CA VAL A 23 -2.46 -9.41 -6.75
C VAL A 23 -3.19 -10.72 -6.99
N PHE A 24 -3.08 -11.63 -6.02
CA PHE A 24 -3.86 -12.86 -5.95
C PHE A 24 -4.87 -12.79 -4.81
N ARG A 25 -6.02 -13.40 -5.03
CA ARG A 25 -7.14 -13.43 -4.07
C ARG A 25 -7.51 -14.86 -3.73
N SER A 26 -7.78 -15.12 -2.46
CA SER A 26 -8.43 -16.34 -1.97
C SER A 26 -9.74 -15.99 -1.28
N SER A 27 -10.74 -16.87 -1.40
CA SER A 27 -12.03 -16.78 -0.69
C SER A 27 -12.31 -17.98 0.22
N ASP A 28 -11.35 -18.90 0.34
CA ASP A 28 -11.48 -20.19 1.04
C ASP A 28 -10.39 -20.37 2.12
N GLY A 29 -9.99 -19.28 2.77
CA GLY A 29 -9.00 -19.35 3.85
C GLY A 29 -7.55 -19.48 3.38
N GLY A 30 -7.27 -19.21 2.11
CA GLY A 30 -5.94 -19.37 1.53
C GLY A 30 -5.68 -20.77 0.95
N ALA A 31 -6.70 -21.63 0.86
CA ALA A 31 -6.57 -22.97 0.29
C ALA A 31 -6.41 -22.93 -1.24
N THR A 32 -7.13 -22.03 -1.92
CA THR A 32 -6.97 -21.76 -3.34
C THR A 32 -6.82 -20.27 -3.62
N TRP A 33 -6.07 -19.94 -4.68
CA TRP A 33 -5.75 -18.58 -5.07
C TRP A 33 -6.07 -18.37 -6.55
N GLY A 34 -6.76 -17.28 -6.85
CA GLY A 34 -7.04 -16.81 -8.20
C GLY A 34 -6.37 -15.46 -8.48
N TYR A 35 -6.03 -15.22 -9.73
CA TYR A 35 -5.58 -13.91 -10.19
C TYR A 35 -6.68 -12.85 -9.91
N ALA A 36 -6.30 -11.73 -9.31
CA ALA A 36 -7.20 -10.61 -9.04
C ALA A 36 -6.92 -9.42 -9.95
N ALA A 37 -5.68 -8.94 -9.98
CA ALA A 37 -5.30 -7.76 -10.74
C ALA A 37 -3.79 -7.68 -11.00
N GLY A 38 -3.40 -6.88 -12.00
CA GLY A 38 -2.03 -6.42 -12.18
C GLY A 38 -1.77 -5.15 -11.38
N ILE A 39 -0.50 -4.94 -11.01
CA ILE A 39 -0.04 -3.75 -10.28
C ILE A 39 0.67 -2.82 -11.27
N PRO A 40 0.29 -1.53 -11.37
CA PRO A 40 0.90 -0.57 -12.30
C PRO A 40 2.43 -0.47 -12.17
N ASP A 41 2.92 -0.28 -10.94
CA ASP A 41 4.35 -0.31 -10.65
C ASP A 41 4.72 -1.57 -9.87
N ALA A 42 5.41 -2.49 -10.55
CA ALA A 42 5.82 -3.78 -9.99
C ALA A 42 6.87 -3.67 -8.88
N ALA A 43 7.58 -2.54 -8.78
CA ALA A 43 8.59 -2.30 -7.75
C ALA A 43 7.99 -1.80 -6.43
N LEU A 44 6.70 -1.46 -6.40
CA LEU A 44 6.06 -0.85 -5.24
C LEU A 44 5.04 -1.82 -4.60
N SER A 45 4.98 -1.79 -3.27
CA SER A 45 3.94 -2.52 -2.53
C SER A 45 2.57 -1.88 -2.75
N VAL A 46 1.53 -2.70 -2.69
CA VAL A 46 0.13 -2.27 -2.68
C VAL A 46 -0.40 -2.33 -1.25
N ALA A 47 -0.87 -1.19 -0.76
CA ALA A 47 -1.57 -1.10 0.51
C ALA A 47 -3.06 -1.37 0.31
N PHE A 48 -3.58 -2.41 0.97
CA PHE A 48 -4.98 -2.78 0.90
C PHE A 48 -5.76 -2.03 1.98
N VAL A 49 -6.50 -0.98 1.62
CA VAL A 49 -7.31 -0.18 2.56
C VAL A 49 -8.64 -0.87 2.85
N THR A 50 -9.30 -1.37 1.79
CA THR A 50 -10.49 -2.22 1.89
C THR A 50 -10.38 -3.38 0.90
N ALA A 51 -11.39 -4.26 0.86
CA ALA A 51 -11.43 -5.35 -0.12
C ALA A 51 -11.45 -4.86 -1.59
N SER A 52 -11.89 -3.62 -1.84
CA SER A 52 -11.94 -3.03 -3.19
C SER A 52 -11.12 -1.76 -3.36
N ARG A 53 -10.73 -1.09 -2.27
CA ARG A 53 -9.94 0.15 -2.30
C ARG A 53 -8.49 -0.10 -1.91
N TRP A 54 -7.55 0.12 -2.83
CA TRP A 54 -6.11 -0.11 -2.61
C TRP A 54 -5.29 1.09 -3.08
N LEU A 55 -4.11 1.27 -2.49
CA LEU A 55 -3.20 2.38 -2.76
C LEU A 55 -1.80 1.90 -3.14
N GLN A 56 -1.15 2.59 -4.08
CA GLN A 56 0.29 2.61 -4.26
C GLN A 56 0.79 4.01 -3.91
N VAL A 57 1.51 4.12 -2.79
CA VAL A 57 2.14 5.37 -2.38
C VAL A 57 3.49 5.49 -3.09
N ILE A 58 3.66 6.53 -3.91
CA ILE A 58 4.83 6.69 -4.80
C ILE A 58 5.66 7.89 -4.37
N VAL A 59 6.95 7.69 -4.10
CA VAL A 59 7.88 8.78 -3.75
C VAL A 59 9.25 8.61 -4.46
N PRO A 60 9.72 9.61 -5.24
CA PRO A 60 8.98 10.78 -5.70
C PRO A 60 7.95 10.39 -6.78
N GLY A 61 6.78 11.03 -6.78
CA GLY A 61 5.78 10.79 -7.84
C GLY A 61 4.36 11.05 -7.38
N GLN A 62 3.41 10.66 -8.23
CA GLN A 62 1.98 10.72 -7.93
C GLN A 62 1.52 9.34 -7.47
N SER A 63 0.94 9.26 -6.27
CA SER A 63 0.32 8.03 -5.77
C SER A 63 -0.83 7.58 -6.67
N LEU A 64 -1.11 6.27 -6.66
CA LEU A 64 -2.20 5.66 -7.44
C LEU A 64 -3.20 4.97 -6.53
N GLU A 65 -4.47 5.03 -6.91
CA GLU A 65 -5.57 4.37 -6.22
C GLU A 65 -6.39 3.51 -7.17
N THR A 66 -6.90 2.40 -6.66
CA THR A 66 -8.05 1.70 -7.22
C THR A 66 -9.18 1.65 -6.19
N THR A 67 -10.43 1.81 -6.61
CA THR A 67 -11.64 1.56 -5.80
C THR A 67 -12.43 0.34 -6.28
N GLY A 68 -11.93 -0.32 -7.34
CA GLY A 68 -12.56 -1.45 -8.02
C GLY A 68 -11.76 -2.75 -7.94
N ALA A 69 -11.00 -2.97 -6.86
CA ALA A 69 -10.15 -4.14 -6.64
C ALA A 69 -9.09 -4.35 -7.75
N GLY A 70 -8.42 -3.27 -8.17
CA GLY A 70 -7.31 -3.32 -9.11
C GLY A 70 -7.69 -3.42 -10.59
N LYS A 71 -8.99 -3.34 -10.92
CA LYS A 71 -9.47 -3.34 -12.32
C LYS A 71 -9.04 -2.08 -13.08
N THR A 72 -9.11 -0.93 -12.42
CA THR A 72 -8.66 0.37 -12.94
C THR A 72 -7.93 1.13 -11.83
N TRP A 73 -6.95 1.93 -12.23
CA TRP A 73 -6.15 2.76 -11.34
C TRP A 73 -6.24 4.22 -11.79
N HIS A 74 -6.28 5.14 -10.83
CA HIS A 74 -6.36 6.58 -11.04
C HIS A 74 -5.36 7.29 -10.14
N LEU A 75 -5.07 8.55 -10.45
CA LEU A 75 -4.20 9.36 -9.60
C LEU A 75 -4.88 9.57 -8.24
N ASP A 76 -4.13 9.32 -7.18
CA ASP A 76 -4.56 9.48 -5.80
C ASP A 76 -4.01 10.77 -5.22
N ALA A 77 -4.80 11.47 -4.42
CA ALA A 77 -4.44 12.77 -3.85
C ALA A 77 -3.71 12.69 -2.50
N SER A 78 -3.17 11.52 -2.13
CA SER A 78 -2.42 11.36 -0.88
C SER A 78 -1.30 12.39 -0.76
N ASP A 79 -1.23 13.02 0.40
CA ASP A 79 -0.16 13.98 0.75
C ASP A 79 1.11 13.32 1.30
N TYR A 80 1.18 11.98 1.31
CA TYR A 80 2.35 11.27 1.81
C TYR A 80 3.61 11.77 1.13
N SER A 81 4.54 12.26 1.93
CA SER A 81 5.80 12.79 1.43
C SER A 81 6.95 12.51 2.39
N GLN A 82 8.12 12.30 1.80
CA GLN A 82 9.38 12.23 2.53
C GLN A 82 10.52 12.77 1.67
N ALA A 83 11.58 13.26 2.32
CA ALA A 83 12.72 13.86 1.64
C ALA A 83 13.58 12.85 0.85
N ALA A 84 13.62 11.58 1.29
CA ALA A 84 14.40 10.55 0.64
C ALA A 84 13.55 9.81 -0.42
N PRO A 85 14.10 9.49 -1.60
CA PRO A 85 13.39 8.75 -2.65
C PRO A 85 13.35 7.25 -2.32
N ILE A 86 12.77 6.90 -1.17
CA ILE A 86 12.65 5.52 -0.69
C ILE A 86 11.16 5.17 -0.72
N THR A 87 10.83 4.02 -1.29
CA THR A 87 9.47 3.51 -1.27
C THR A 87 9.04 3.20 0.16
N PRO A 88 7.95 3.78 0.66
CA PRO A 88 7.44 3.42 1.97
C PRO A 88 6.82 2.02 1.95
N GLU A 89 6.96 1.29 3.05
CA GLU A 89 6.00 0.24 3.37
C GLU A 89 4.75 0.90 3.97
N VAL A 90 3.58 0.51 3.48
CA VAL A 90 2.30 1.10 3.87
C VAL A 90 1.32 -0.01 4.23
N VAL A 91 0.72 0.10 5.42
CA VAL A 91 -0.23 -0.88 5.96
C VAL A 91 -1.45 -0.16 6.53
N PHE A 92 -2.61 -0.79 6.42
CA PHE A 92 -3.86 -0.29 6.99
C PHE A 92 -4.39 -1.28 8.03
N GLY A 93 -4.75 -0.76 9.21
CA GLY A 93 -5.41 -1.54 10.26
C GLY A 93 -6.92 -1.64 10.04
N ASP A 94 -7.50 -0.59 9.46
CA ASP A 94 -8.89 -0.50 9.06
C ASP A 94 -9.04 0.44 7.85
N ALA A 95 -10.29 0.74 7.44
CA ALA A 95 -10.56 1.54 6.25
C ALA A 95 -10.10 3.02 6.35
N SER A 96 -9.83 3.50 7.56
CA SER A 96 -9.41 4.87 7.87
C SER A 96 -7.99 4.96 8.43
N THR A 97 -7.58 4.01 9.26
CA THR A 97 -6.33 4.08 10.01
C THR A 97 -5.23 3.30 9.31
N GLY A 98 -4.15 3.98 8.95
CA GLY A 98 -2.99 3.38 8.29
C GLY A 98 -1.66 3.98 8.75
N TYR A 99 -0.58 3.28 8.44
CA TYR A 99 0.79 3.64 8.80
C TYR A 99 1.71 3.48 7.60
N ALA A 100 2.65 4.41 7.45
CA ALA A 100 3.65 4.42 6.40
C ALA A 100 5.05 4.65 6.99
N THR A 101 6.04 3.89 6.54
CA THR A 101 7.42 4.05 6.99
C THR A 101 8.05 5.30 6.38
N VAL A 102 8.65 6.15 7.20
CA VAL A 102 9.53 7.26 6.78
C VAL A 102 10.94 6.94 7.23
N ARG A 103 11.98 7.49 6.58
CA ARG A 103 13.38 7.31 7.01
C ARG A 103 13.56 7.66 8.51
N GLY A 104 13.62 6.64 9.35
CA GLY A 104 13.80 6.76 10.81
C GLY A 104 12.54 7.08 11.62
N SER A 105 11.37 7.14 10.99
CA SER A 105 10.09 7.54 11.62
C SER A 105 8.91 6.78 11.02
N ILE A 106 7.70 7.07 11.50
CA ILE A 106 6.44 6.56 10.93
C ILE A 106 5.51 7.75 10.70
N GLN A 107 4.72 7.72 9.64
CA GLN A 107 3.55 8.57 9.48
C GLN A 107 2.27 7.76 9.68
N ARG A 108 1.24 8.40 10.23
CA ARG A 108 -0.10 7.84 10.44
C ARG A 108 -1.11 8.60 9.61
N THR A 109 -2.09 7.90 9.06
CA THR A 109 -3.31 8.47 8.51
C THR A 109 -4.53 8.01 9.33
N GLU A 110 -5.55 8.85 9.41
CA GLU A 110 -6.84 8.55 10.05
C GLU A 110 -8.02 8.77 9.07
N ASP A 111 -7.73 8.99 7.79
CA ASP A 111 -8.70 9.25 6.72
C ASP A 111 -8.46 8.40 5.46
N GLY A 112 -7.86 7.22 5.64
CA GLY A 112 -7.68 6.26 4.57
C GLY A 112 -6.51 6.59 3.63
N GLY A 113 -5.53 7.35 4.10
CA GLY A 113 -4.31 7.70 3.36
C GLY A 113 -4.40 9.01 2.58
N ALA A 114 -5.46 9.80 2.77
CA ALA A 114 -5.56 11.12 2.15
C ALA A 114 -4.57 12.09 2.81
N HIS A 115 -4.53 12.11 4.15
CA HIS A 115 -3.59 12.92 4.92
C HIS A 115 -2.73 12.09 5.86
N TRP A 116 -1.43 12.40 5.90
CA TRP A 116 -0.42 11.71 6.70
C TRP A 116 0.28 12.65 7.67
N ILE A 117 0.23 12.29 8.95
CA ILE A 117 0.89 13.03 10.03
C ILE A 117 2.08 12.26 10.58
N MET A 118 3.20 12.93 10.79
CA MET A 118 4.36 12.32 11.43
C MET A 118 4.03 11.97 12.87
N ILE A 119 4.30 10.72 13.26
CA ILE A 119 4.19 10.30 14.65
C ILE A 119 5.57 10.09 15.24
N HIS A 120 5.79 10.70 16.41
CA HIS A 120 6.99 10.45 17.19
C HIS A 120 6.79 9.17 18.00
N THR A 121 7.70 8.21 17.83
CA THR A 121 7.71 7.03 18.70
C THR A 121 8.13 7.47 20.11
N PRO A 122 7.36 7.12 21.16
CA PRO A 122 7.79 7.38 22.53
C PRO A 122 9.15 6.72 22.79
N GLY A 123 10.13 7.48 23.29
CA GLY A 123 11.45 6.96 23.68
C GLY A 123 12.63 7.39 22.82
N VAL A 124 12.43 8.16 21.74
CA VAL A 124 13.54 8.82 21.05
C VAL A 124 13.68 10.25 21.61
N SER A 125 14.41 10.39 22.70
CA SER A 125 14.87 11.71 23.14
C SER A 125 15.76 12.30 22.04
N GLN A 126 15.33 13.43 21.47
CA GLN A 126 16.15 14.23 20.57
C GLN A 126 17.43 14.63 21.34
N PRO A 127 18.65 14.38 20.84
CA PRO A 127 19.84 14.98 21.43
C PRO A 127 19.69 16.50 21.25
N GLY A 128 19.79 17.23 22.35
CA GLY A 128 19.87 18.70 22.35
C GLY A 128 21.15 19.22 21.74
#